data_AF-A0A3M6GS04-F1
#
_entry.id   AF-A0A3M6GS04-F1
#
_cell.length_a   1.000
_cell.length_b   1.000
_cell.length_c   1.000
_cell.angle_alpha   90.00
_cell.angle_beta   90.00
_cell.angle_gamma   90.00
#
_symmetry.space_group_name_H-M   'P 1'
#
loop_
_entity.id
_entity.type
_entity.pdbx_description
1 polymer ?
#
loop_
_entity_poly.entity_id
_entity_poly.type
_entity_poly.pdbx_seq_one_letter_code
_entity_poly.pdbx_strand_id
1 'polypeptide(L)'
;FAQSQLLAALEIIQHGDITPDKMLGSWAGAMGQTQFIPTTYNTHAVDFDGDGRRDIWNTPADALASTAHYLQSSGWQRGQPWGFEVVLGSGFDYSLADSTTRKSLAEWQQLGLKQPDGSSIPVAASQQQAALLLPAGYRGPAFLVLDNFRAILKYNNSTSYALAISLLSDRFKGAGYVVGAWPRGDTPLSRSERIELQTLLSARQYDAGAPDGIIGANTRKAIRSAQQSFGWPADGYPTHELLEALRKPVGQ
;
A
#
# COMPACT_ATOMS: atom_id res chain seq x y z
N PHE A 1 -14.24 2.33 18.19
CA PHE A 1 -13.66 3.34 17.28
C PHE A 1 -14.33 4.70 17.43
N ALA A 2 -15.60 4.86 17.02
CA ALA A 2 -16.27 6.17 16.98
C ALA A 2 -16.25 6.93 18.33
N GLN A 3 -16.57 6.27 19.44
CA GLN A 3 -16.53 6.89 20.77
C GLN A 3 -15.15 7.44 21.13
N SER A 4 -14.09 6.68 20.87
CA SER A 4 -12.70 7.12 21.14
C SER A 4 -12.31 8.32 20.29
N GLN A 5 -12.70 8.33 19.01
CA GLN A 5 -12.43 9.47 18.12
C GLN A 5 -13.26 10.69 18.50
N LEU A 6 -14.51 10.50 18.93
CA LEU A 6 -15.37 11.60 19.37
C LEU A 6 -14.81 12.29 20.63
N LEU A 7 -14.35 11.52 21.62
CA LEU A 7 -13.71 12.08 22.81
C LEU A 7 -12.46 12.88 22.45
N ALA A 8 -11.59 12.31 21.62
CA ALA A 8 -10.40 13.02 21.13
C ALA A 8 -10.77 14.29 20.34
N ALA A 9 -11.87 14.29 19.57
CA ALA A 9 -12.33 15.48 18.85
C ALA A 9 -12.81 16.59 19.79
N LEU A 10 -13.49 16.22 20.89
CA LEU A 10 -13.92 17.18 21.91
C LEU A 10 -12.71 17.79 22.64
N GLU A 11 -11.64 17.02 22.86
CA GLU A 11 -10.38 17.55 23.42
C GLU A 11 -9.75 18.61 22.51
N ILE A 12 -9.79 18.42 21.19
CA ILE A 12 -9.28 19.39 20.20
C ILE A 12 -10.06 20.71 20.29
N ILE A 13 -11.38 20.63 20.34
CA ILE A 13 -12.26 21.81 20.49
C ILE A 13 -11.99 22.49 21.85
N GLN A 14 -11.85 21.71 22.92
CA GLN A 14 -11.59 22.23 24.25
C GLN A 14 -10.22 22.93 24.35
N HIS A 15 -9.21 22.44 23.63
CA HIS A 15 -7.90 23.10 23.54
C HIS A 15 -7.98 24.46 22.80
N GLY A 16 -8.98 24.62 21.93
CA GLY A 16 -9.17 25.84 21.15
C GLY A 16 -8.45 25.84 19.79
N ASP A 17 -8.04 24.66 19.32
CA ASP A 17 -7.36 24.51 18.03
C ASP A 17 -8.29 24.86 16.84
N ILE A 18 -9.59 24.58 16.97
CA ILE A 18 -10.62 24.90 15.98
C ILE A 18 -12.00 25.04 16.66
N THR A 19 -12.91 25.82 16.06
CA THR A 19 -14.29 25.92 16.55
C THR A 19 -15.17 24.76 16.04
N PRO A 20 -16.23 24.35 16.76
CA PRO A 20 -17.05 23.20 16.38
C PRO A 20 -17.65 23.30 14.97
N ASP A 21 -18.09 24.49 14.56
CA ASP A 21 -18.70 24.76 13.25
C ASP A 21 -17.70 24.64 12.09
N LYS A 22 -16.39 24.76 12.39
CA LYS A 22 -15.30 24.70 11.41
C LYS A 22 -14.54 23.39 11.43
N MET A 23 -14.82 22.50 12.38
CA MET A 23 -14.16 21.19 12.50
C MET A 23 -14.68 20.21 11.44
N LEU A 24 -14.38 20.51 10.17
CA LEU A 24 -14.86 19.76 9.02
C LEU A 24 -13.99 18.53 8.73
N GLY A 25 -14.62 17.51 8.17
CA GLY A 25 -13.97 16.25 7.83
C GLY A 25 -14.85 15.35 6.98
N SER A 26 -14.33 14.17 6.66
CA SER A 26 -15.06 13.12 5.97
C SER A 26 -16.10 12.45 6.87
N TRP A 27 -16.98 11.65 6.26
CA TRP A 27 -18.02 10.89 6.96
C TRP A 27 -17.48 9.96 8.07
N ALA A 28 -16.22 9.54 7.98
CA ALA A 28 -15.58 8.64 8.95
C ALA A 28 -14.78 9.39 10.04
N GLY A 29 -14.81 10.73 10.05
CA GLY A 29 -14.12 11.57 11.02
C GLY A 29 -12.66 11.87 10.67
N ALA A 30 -12.26 11.75 9.40
CA ALA A 30 -10.94 12.20 8.94
C ALA A 30 -10.99 13.70 8.65
N MET A 31 -10.14 14.49 9.30
CA MET A 31 -10.33 15.94 9.47
C MET A 31 -9.38 16.78 8.63
N GLY A 32 -9.84 17.96 8.20
CA GLY A 32 -9.00 19.00 7.61
C GLY A 32 -8.25 18.56 6.34
N GLN A 33 -7.17 19.28 6.03
CA GLN A 33 -6.33 19.06 4.86
C GLN A 33 -5.56 17.73 4.93
N THR A 34 -5.18 17.30 6.15
CA THR A 34 -4.40 16.08 6.36
C THR A 34 -5.25 14.81 6.42
N GLN A 35 -6.57 14.93 6.59
CA GLN A 35 -7.46 13.79 6.82
C GLN A 35 -7.03 12.94 8.02
N PHE A 36 -6.43 13.56 9.05
CA PHE A 36 -6.17 12.86 10.31
C PHE A 36 -7.47 12.55 11.05
N ILE A 37 -7.55 11.35 11.61
CA ILE A 37 -8.55 11.06 12.64
C ILE A 37 -8.15 11.77 13.96
N PRO A 38 -9.10 12.12 14.84
CA PRO A 38 -8.83 12.87 16.07
C PRO A 38 -7.67 12.37 16.94
N THR A 39 -7.55 11.06 17.14
CA THR A 39 -6.42 10.53 17.94
C THR A 39 -5.07 10.70 17.24
N THR A 40 -5.03 10.63 15.91
CA THR A 40 -3.82 10.90 15.13
C THR A 40 -3.46 12.38 15.22
N TYR A 41 -4.45 13.26 15.12
CA TYR A 41 -4.27 14.69 15.33
C TYR A 41 -3.67 14.98 16.71
N ASN A 42 -4.24 14.44 17.79
CA ASN A 42 -3.76 14.74 19.14
C ASN A 42 -2.30 14.35 19.37
N THR A 43 -1.81 13.34 18.65
CA THR A 43 -0.45 12.82 18.78
C THR A 43 0.54 13.38 17.76
N HIS A 44 0.09 13.88 16.60
CA HIS A 44 0.98 14.24 15.50
C HIS A 44 0.76 15.63 14.91
N ALA A 45 -0.36 16.30 15.19
CA ALA A 45 -0.57 17.66 14.71
C ALA A 45 0.48 18.61 15.32
N VAL A 46 0.93 19.55 14.50
CA VAL A 46 2.00 20.50 14.81
C VAL A 46 1.48 21.92 14.62
N ASP A 47 1.70 22.76 15.61
CA ASP A 47 1.59 24.22 15.52
C ASP A 47 2.94 24.69 14.97
N PHE A 48 2.95 25.06 13.69
CA PHE A 48 4.19 25.37 12.99
C PHE A 48 4.50 26.86 12.95
N ASP A 49 3.48 27.72 12.96
CA ASP A 49 3.65 29.17 12.96
C ASP A 49 3.70 29.77 14.38
N GLY A 50 3.41 28.98 15.41
CA GLY A 50 3.57 29.31 16.83
C GLY A 50 2.44 30.16 17.39
N ASP A 51 1.25 30.15 16.76
CA ASP A 51 0.09 30.92 17.20
C ASP A 51 -0.68 30.27 18.37
N GLY A 52 -0.27 29.08 18.78
CA GLY A 52 -0.87 28.28 19.85
C GLY A 52 -1.91 27.28 19.38
N ARG A 53 -2.16 27.16 18.07
CA ARG A 53 -3.14 26.23 17.47
C ARG A 53 -2.46 25.31 16.47
N ARG A 54 -2.98 24.09 16.36
CA ARG A 54 -2.53 23.11 15.35
C ARG A 54 -3.54 23.04 14.21
N ASP A 55 -3.79 24.16 13.52
CA ASP A 55 -4.91 24.32 12.58
C ASP A 55 -4.65 23.61 11.23
N ILE A 56 -4.91 22.30 11.20
CA ILE A 56 -4.84 21.49 9.97
C ILE A 56 -5.98 21.78 8.96
N TRP A 57 -6.89 22.71 9.25
CA TRP A 57 -7.99 23.09 8.36
C TRP A 57 -7.61 24.30 7.52
N ASN A 58 -7.13 25.38 8.15
CA ASN A 58 -6.93 26.67 7.49
C ASN A 58 -5.47 27.09 7.35
N THR A 59 -4.54 26.47 8.07
CA THR A 59 -3.12 26.83 8.04
C THR A 59 -2.32 25.77 7.26
N PRO A 60 -1.90 26.06 6.01
CA PRO A 60 -1.13 25.10 5.22
C PRO A 60 0.18 24.70 5.89
N ALA A 61 0.80 25.61 6.65
CA ALA A 61 2.03 25.33 7.37
C ALA A 61 1.85 24.22 8.42
N ASP A 62 0.81 24.31 9.24
CA ASP A 62 0.44 23.28 10.23
C ASP A 62 0.08 21.97 9.55
N ALA A 63 -0.71 22.00 8.48
CA ALA A 63 -1.08 20.80 7.73
C ALA A 63 0.16 20.06 7.16
N LEU A 64 1.09 20.80 6.56
CA LEU A 64 2.34 20.26 6.01
C LEU A 64 3.27 19.76 7.12
N ALA A 65 3.46 20.52 8.20
CA ALA A 65 4.30 20.14 9.32
C ALA A 65 3.75 18.90 10.04
N SER A 66 2.43 18.85 10.26
CA SER A 66 1.73 17.70 10.83
C SER A 66 1.88 16.45 9.97
N THR A 67 1.75 16.59 8.64
CA THR A 67 1.96 15.50 7.69
C THR A 67 3.41 15.00 7.73
N ALA A 68 4.38 15.92 7.76
CA ALA A 68 5.81 15.58 7.85
C ALA A 68 6.14 14.87 9.18
N HIS A 69 5.60 15.35 10.30
CA HIS A 69 5.77 14.73 11.62
C HIS A 69 5.16 13.32 11.67
N TYR A 70 3.99 13.12 11.07
CA TYR A 70 3.39 11.79 10.95
C TYR A 70 4.21 10.84 10.08
N LEU A 71 4.76 11.31 8.95
CA LEU A 71 5.65 10.50 8.11
C LEU A 71 6.97 10.17 8.84
N GLN A 72 7.54 11.13 9.56
CA GLN A 72 8.76 10.93 10.36
C GLN A 72 8.56 9.86 11.44
N SER A 73 7.52 9.99 12.27
CA SER A 73 7.15 8.99 13.29
C SER A 73 6.77 7.63 12.66
N SER A 74 6.27 7.65 11.42
CA SER A 74 6.00 6.45 10.63
C SER A 74 7.27 5.74 10.12
N GLY A 75 8.45 6.36 10.25
CA GLY A 75 9.75 5.78 9.90
C GLY A 75 10.34 6.30 8.59
N TRP A 76 9.89 7.46 8.11
CA TRP A 76 10.43 8.07 6.90
C TRP A 76 11.93 8.38 7.03
N GLN A 77 12.72 7.87 6.09
CA GLN A 77 14.15 8.06 5.96
C GLN A 77 14.42 9.15 4.92
N ARG A 78 14.89 10.32 5.36
CA ARG A 78 15.21 11.45 4.47
C ARG A 78 16.28 11.02 3.45
N GLY A 79 16.00 11.27 2.17
CA GLY A 79 16.91 10.96 1.06
C GLY A 79 16.83 9.52 0.54
N GLN A 80 16.14 8.61 1.24
CA GLN A 80 15.86 7.28 0.71
C GLN A 80 14.67 7.34 -0.29
N PRO A 81 14.73 6.63 -1.43
CA PRO A 81 13.56 6.50 -2.30
C PRO A 81 12.46 5.66 -1.64
N TRP A 82 11.21 5.89 -2.00
CA TRP A 82 10.12 4.98 -1.62
C TRP A 82 10.26 3.61 -2.29
N GLY A 83 10.82 3.58 -3.49
CA GLY A 83 10.86 2.42 -4.37
C GLY A 83 11.19 2.84 -5.80
N PHE A 84 11.19 1.87 -6.69
CA PHE A 84 11.41 2.07 -8.12
C PHE A 84 10.91 0.86 -8.91
N GLU A 85 10.61 1.08 -10.19
CA GLU A 85 10.19 0.04 -11.11
C GLU A 85 11.35 -0.91 -11.43
N VAL A 86 11.04 -2.18 -11.61
CA VAL A 86 11.99 -3.24 -11.98
C VAL A 86 11.39 -4.15 -13.04
N VAL A 87 12.25 -4.83 -13.78
CA VAL A 87 11.90 -5.90 -14.71
C VAL A 87 12.41 -7.22 -14.13
N LEU A 88 11.58 -8.26 -14.23
CA LEU A 88 11.89 -9.60 -13.77
C LEU A 88 12.35 -10.47 -14.94
N GLY A 89 13.26 -11.41 -14.66
CA GLY A 89 13.70 -12.40 -15.63
C GLY A 89 12.61 -13.42 -16.00
N SER A 90 12.83 -14.15 -17.09
CA SER A 90 11.98 -15.29 -17.44
C SER A 90 12.06 -16.37 -16.34
N GLY A 91 10.92 -16.97 -16.01
CA GLY A 91 10.85 -18.01 -14.97
C GLY A 91 11.04 -17.51 -13.53
N PHE A 92 10.91 -16.21 -13.29
CA PHE A 92 10.96 -15.65 -11.94
C PHE A 92 9.94 -16.31 -11.00
N ASP A 93 10.36 -16.58 -9.75
CA ASP A 93 9.47 -17.11 -8.72
C ASP A 93 8.57 -16.00 -8.15
N TYR A 94 7.38 -15.87 -8.73
CA TYR A 94 6.38 -14.89 -8.33
C TYR A 94 5.87 -15.07 -6.89
N SER A 95 6.12 -16.22 -6.24
CA SER A 95 5.75 -16.41 -4.84
C SER A 95 6.52 -15.48 -3.89
N LEU A 96 7.65 -14.93 -4.35
CA LEU A 96 8.44 -13.92 -3.66
C LEU A 96 7.78 -12.53 -3.65
N ALA A 97 6.74 -12.30 -4.45
CA ALA A 97 5.94 -11.07 -4.44
C ALA A 97 4.96 -11.05 -3.23
N ASP A 98 5.54 -11.02 -2.02
CA ASP A 98 4.84 -10.80 -0.77
C ASP A 98 5.46 -9.62 -0.01
N SER A 99 4.60 -8.75 0.51
CA SER A 99 4.96 -7.70 1.48
C SER A 99 5.78 -8.19 2.68
N THR A 100 5.65 -9.45 3.11
CA THR A 100 6.44 -10.04 4.20
C THR A 100 7.80 -10.54 3.74
N THR A 101 7.96 -10.84 2.46
CA THR A 101 9.22 -11.28 1.87
C THR A 101 10.07 -10.04 1.57
N ARG A 102 10.97 -9.71 2.49
CA ARG A 102 11.95 -8.64 2.29
C ARG A 102 13.33 -9.24 2.06
N LYS A 103 14.03 -8.67 1.08
CA LYS A 103 15.42 -8.99 0.75
C LYS A 103 16.18 -7.70 0.53
N SER A 104 17.49 -7.75 0.68
CA SER A 104 18.37 -6.66 0.28
C SER A 104 18.29 -6.44 -1.23
N LEU A 105 18.56 -5.21 -1.69
CA LEU A 105 18.62 -4.92 -3.13
C LEU A 105 19.66 -5.80 -3.85
N ALA A 106 20.76 -6.16 -3.18
CA ALA A 106 21.76 -7.09 -3.72
C ALA A 106 21.19 -8.50 -3.94
N GLU A 107 20.42 -9.03 -3.00
CA GLU A 107 19.76 -10.34 -3.16
C GLU A 107 18.72 -10.31 -4.28
N TRP A 108 17.93 -9.24 -4.41
CA TRP A 108 17.01 -9.08 -5.54
C TRP A 108 17.72 -9.04 -6.88
N GLN A 109 18.86 -8.34 -6.95
CA GLN A 109 19.68 -8.32 -8.16
C GLN A 109 20.25 -9.71 -8.50
N GLN A 110 20.67 -10.49 -7.50
CA GLN A 110 21.12 -11.88 -7.69
C GLN A 110 19.99 -12.79 -8.21
N LEU A 111 18.73 -12.48 -7.85
CA LEU A 111 17.54 -13.12 -8.42
C LEU A 111 17.18 -12.63 -9.84
N GLY A 112 18.03 -11.78 -10.44
CA GLY A 112 17.93 -11.35 -11.84
C GLY A 112 17.08 -10.10 -12.07
N LEU A 113 16.63 -9.40 -11.02
CA LEU A 113 15.91 -8.14 -11.19
C LEU A 113 16.83 -7.04 -11.73
N LYS A 114 16.30 -6.25 -12.66
CA LYS A 114 16.99 -5.13 -13.31
C LYS A 114 16.09 -3.90 -13.36
N GLN A 115 16.68 -2.73 -13.62
CA GLN A 115 15.90 -1.55 -13.95
C GLN A 115 15.27 -1.68 -15.36
N PRO A 116 14.20 -0.93 -15.68
CA PRO A 116 13.54 -1.01 -16.99
C PRO A 116 14.44 -0.68 -18.19
N ASP A 117 15.48 0.11 -18.01
CA ASP A 117 16.49 0.42 -19.03
C ASP A 117 17.55 -0.71 -19.21
N GLY A 118 17.40 -1.81 -18.49
CA GLY A 118 18.32 -2.95 -18.50
C GLY A 118 19.53 -2.80 -17.59
N SER A 119 19.71 -1.65 -16.94
CA SER A 119 20.81 -1.42 -16.01
C SER A 119 20.64 -2.21 -14.70
N SER A 120 21.75 -2.38 -13.98
CA SER A 120 21.74 -3.02 -12.66
C SER A 120 21.08 -2.12 -11.61
N ILE A 121 20.53 -2.73 -10.56
CA ILE A 121 20.03 -1.99 -9.39
C ILE A 121 21.21 -1.27 -8.70
N PRO A 122 21.08 0.01 -8.28
CA PRO A 122 22.21 0.79 -7.77
C PRO A 122 22.88 0.19 -6.50
N VAL A 123 24.21 0.04 -6.56
CA VAL A 123 25.04 -0.56 -5.48
C VAL A 123 25.07 0.28 -4.20
N ALA A 124 24.92 1.61 -4.32
CA ALA A 124 24.94 2.54 -3.18
C ALA A 124 23.84 2.26 -2.14
N ALA A 125 22.82 1.47 -2.52
CA ALA A 125 21.71 1.06 -1.68
C ALA A 125 21.66 -0.47 -1.46
N SER A 126 22.72 -1.22 -1.77
CA SER A 126 22.72 -2.70 -1.83
C SER A 126 22.14 -3.39 -0.59
N GLN A 127 22.35 -2.84 0.61
CA GLN A 127 21.87 -3.39 1.88
C GLN A 127 20.43 -2.98 2.25
N GLN A 128 19.84 -2.02 1.54
CA GLN A 128 18.48 -1.58 1.81
C GLN A 128 17.50 -2.73 1.55
N GLN A 129 16.55 -2.90 2.46
CA GLN A 129 15.55 -3.93 2.36
C GLN A 129 14.38 -3.47 1.49
N ALA A 130 13.98 -4.30 0.55
CA ALA A 130 12.83 -4.06 -0.30
C ALA A 130 11.92 -5.29 -0.37
N ALA A 131 10.63 -5.05 -0.61
CA ALA A 131 9.67 -6.07 -1.02
C ALA A 131 9.32 -5.89 -2.50
N LEU A 132 8.99 -6.98 -3.18
CA LEU A 132 8.48 -6.94 -4.55
C LEU A 132 6.97 -6.70 -4.54
N LEU A 133 6.53 -5.64 -5.24
CA LEU A 133 5.14 -5.27 -5.42
C LEU A 133 4.73 -5.48 -6.89
N LEU A 134 3.65 -6.24 -7.08
CA LEU A 134 3.00 -6.47 -8.38
C LEU A 134 1.56 -5.92 -8.31
N PRO A 135 1.34 -4.63 -8.61
CA PRO A 135 0.03 -3.99 -8.45
C PRO A 135 -1.07 -4.58 -9.35
N ALA A 136 -0.69 -5.26 -10.44
CA ALA A 136 -1.61 -5.91 -11.38
C ALA A 136 -1.15 -7.32 -11.77
N GLY A 137 -0.57 -8.06 -10.81
CA GLY A 137 -0.06 -9.41 -11.04
C GLY A 137 1.16 -9.48 -11.96
N TYR A 138 1.53 -10.70 -12.35
CA TYR A 138 2.76 -11.00 -13.09
C TYR A 138 2.81 -10.44 -14.51
N ARG A 139 1.65 -10.08 -15.07
CA ARG A 139 1.52 -9.49 -16.42
C ARG A 139 1.69 -7.97 -16.43
N GLY A 140 1.72 -7.34 -15.26
CA GLY A 140 1.82 -5.90 -15.10
C GLY A 140 3.23 -5.41 -14.76
N PRO A 141 3.37 -4.10 -14.49
CA PRO A 141 4.62 -3.53 -14.01
C PRO A 141 4.96 -4.05 -12.62
N ALA A 142 6.25 -4.03 -12.26
CA ALA A 142 6.74 -4.51 -10.98
C ALA A 142 7.61 -3.46 -10.29
N PHE A 143 7.56 -3.41 -8.96
CA PHE A 143 8.27 -2.41 -8.18
C PHE A 143 9.00 -3.07 -7.02
N LEU A 144 10.23 -2.64 -6.76
CA LEU A 144 10.84 -2.84 -5.45
C LEU A 144 10.46 -1.66 -4.56
N VAL A 145 9.82 -1.94 -3.42
CA VAL A 145 9.35 -0.94 -2.46
C VAL A 145 10.11 -1.04 -1.14
N LEU A 146 10.61 0.10 -0.66
CA LEU A 146 11.50 0.24 0.49
C LEU A 146 10.76 0.72 1.75
N ASP A 147 11.49 1.02 2.83
CA ASP A 147 10.93 1.47 4.10
C ASP A 147 10.11 2.77 3.99
N ASN A 148 10.47 3.69 3.09
CA ASN A 148 9.67 4.89 2.84
C ASN A 148 8.28 4.59 2.26
N PHE A 149 8.13 3.53 1.45
CA PHE A 149 6.81 3.07 1.03
C PHE A 149 5.99 2.53 2.21
N ARG A 150 6.65 1.86 3.16
CA ARG A 150 6.02 1.38 4.40
C ARG A 150 5.59 2.52 5.32
N ALA A 151 6.35 3.62 5.35
CA ALA A 151 5.92 4.83 6.06
C ALA A 151 4.65 5.43 5.44
N ILE A 152 4.53 5.46 4.11
CA ILE A 152 3.30 5.92 3.42
C ILE A 152 2.11 5.00 3.74
N LEU A 153 2.32 3.68 3.79
CA LEU A 153 1.28 2.71 4.15
C LEU A 153 0.71 2.92 5.57
N LYS A 154 1.45 3.53 6.50
CA LYS A 154 0.92 3.88 7.82
C LYS A 154 -0.09 5.02 7.74
N TYR A 155 0.06 5.93 6.78
CA TYR A 155 -0.90 7.01 6.52
C TYR A 155 -2.23 6.45 5.98
N ASN A 156 -2.13 5.56 4.99
CA ASN A 156 -3.27 4.80 4.49
C ASN A 156 -2.78 3.42 4.03
N ASN A 157 -3.31 2.37 4.63
CA ASN A 157 -2.84 1.00 4.43
C ASN A 157 -3.40 0.36 3.14
N SER A 158 -3.17 1.04 2.02
CA SER A 158 -3.51 0.61 0.67
C SER A 158 -2.27 0.72 -0.22
N THR A 159 -1.88 -0.37 -0.86
CA THR A 159 -0.75 -0.38 -1.80
C THR A 159 -1.00 0.49 -3.02
N SER A 160 -2.25 0.56 -3.50
CA SER A 160 -2.65 1.46 -4.58
C SER A 160 -2.52 2.92 -4.19
N TYR A 161 -2.93 3.27 -2.96
CA TYR A 161 -2.74 4.63 -2.42
C TYR A 161 -1.24 4.96 -2.32
N ALA A 162 -0.46 4.09 -1.69
CA ALA A 162 0.96 4.33 -1.48
C ALA A 162 1.70 4.48 -2.81
N LEU A 163 1.42 3.61 -3.80
CA LEU A 163 1.99 3.71 -5.13
C LEU A 163 1.58 5.00 -5.85
N ALA A 164 0.31 5.43 -5.73
CA ALA A 164 -0.14 6.67 -6.35
C ALA A 164 0.57 7.91 -5.78
N ILE A 165 0.67 8.02 -4.45
CA ILE A 165 1.37 9.13 -3.79
C ILE A 165 2.86 9.11 -4.10
N SER A 166 3.47 7.93 -4.11
CA SER A 166 4.86 7.72 -4.50
C SER A 166 5.15 8.19 -5.92
N LEU A 167 4.37 7.74 -6.90
CA LEU A 167 4.52 8.16 -8.29
C LEU A 167 4.24 9.65 -8.46
N LEU A 168 3.22 10.21 -7.78
CA LEU A 168 2.93 11.64 -7.79
C LEU A 168 4.09 12.48 -7.22
N SER A 169 4.73 12.01 -6.13
CA SER A 169 5.92 12.67 -5.58
C SER A 169 7.06 12.74 -6.62
N ASP A 170 7.27 11.66 -7.38
CA ASP A 170 8.28 11.62 -8.44
C ASP A 170 7.89 12.51 -9.64
N ARG A 171 6.59 12.67 -9.91
CA ARG A 171 6.07 13.56 -10.98
C ARG A 171 6.49 15.01 -10.78
N PHE A 172 6.57 15.49 -9.54
CA PHE A 172 7.06 16.85 -9.26
C PHE A 172 8.52 17.08 -9.69
N LYS A 173 9.27 16.02 -9.98
CA LYS A 173 10.66 16.07 -10.49
C LYS A 173 10.76 15.64 -11.96
N GLY A 174 9.64 15.52 -12.68
CA GLY A 174 9.61 15.05 -14.06
C GLY A 174 9.75 13.53 -14.23
N ALA A 175 9.72 12.76 -13.14
CA ALA A 175 9.79 11.30 -13.14
C ALA A 175 8.40 10.67 -12.88
N GLY A 176 8.34 9.43 -12.37
CA GLY A 176 7.09 8.75 -12.00
C GLY A 176 6.28 8.17 -13.16
N TYR A 177 6.88 8.03 -14.36
CA TYR A 177 6.29 7.27 -15.47
C TYR A 177 6.51 5.78 -15.22
N VAL A 178 5.48 4.98 -15.52
CA VAL A 178 5.56 3.52 -15.49
C VAL A 178 5.89 3.04 -16.89
N VAL A 179 6.97 2.28 -17.03
CA VAL A 179 7.47 1.76 -18.31
C VAL A 179 6.72 0.50 -18.71
N GLY A 180 6.48 -0.40 -17.75
CA GLY A 180 5.74 -1.64 -17.94
C GLY A 180 4.28 -1.40 -18.37
N ALA A 181 3.80 -2.23 -19.29
CA ALA A 181 2.42 -2.17 -19.72
C ALA A 181 1.47 -2.67 -18.62
N TRP A 182 0.33 -2.01 -18.48
CA TRP A 182 -0.74 -2.47 -17.60
C TRP A 182 -1.64 -3.46 -18.34
N PRO A 183 -2.07 -4.57 -17.70
CA PRO A 183 -3.02 -5.51 -18.28
C PRO A 183 -4.43 -4.89 -18.26
N ARG A 184 -4.71 -3.95 -19.16
CA ARG A 184 -5.97 -3.17 -19.18
C ARG A 184 -7.22 -4.01 -19.46
N GLY A 185 -7.07 -5.26 -19.90
CA GLY A 185 -8.15 -6.22 -20.06
C GLY A 185 -8.57 -6.89 -18.75
N ASP A 186 -7.74 -6.82 -17.69
CA ASP A 186 -8.04 -7.46 -16.41
C ASP A 186 -9.00 -6.60 -15.60
N THR A 187 -10.25 -7.04 -15.52
CA THR A 187 -11.27 -6.41 -14.69
C THR A 187 -11.13 -6.88 -13.23
N PRO A 188 -11.12 -5.96 -12.25
CA PRO A 188 -11.09 -6.34 -10.83
C PRO A 188 -12.35 -7.11 -10.42
N LEU A 189 -12.20 -8.11 -9.56
CA LEU A 189 -13.34 -8.80 -8.94
C LEU A 189 -14.21 -7.83 -8.14
N SER A 190 -15.53 -7.92 -8.30
CA SER A 190 -16.52 -7.25 -7.46
C SER A 190 -16.44 -7.72 -6.00
N ARG A 191 -17.12 -7.00 -5.08
CA ARG A 191 -17.11 -7.39 -3.66
C ARG A 191 -17.68 -8.80 -3.44
N SER A 192 -18.76 -9.15 -4.12
CA SER A 192 -19.36 -10.49 -4.05
C SER A 192 -18.41 -11.56 -4.56
N GLU A 193 -17.73 -11.31 -5.68
CA GLU A 193 -16.76 -12.25 -6.25
C GLU A 193 -15.52 -12.44 -5.37
N ARG A 194 -15.09 -11.40 -4.65
CA ARG A 194 -13.98 -11.52 -3.68
C ARG A 194 -14.36 -12.38 -2.46
N ILE A 195 -15.59 -12.24 -1.97
CA ILE A 195 -16.12 -13.09 -0.89
C ILE A 195 -16.25 -14.54 -1.37
N GLU A 196 -16.76 -14.74 -2.57
CA GLU A 196 -16.84 -16.05 -3.20
C GLU A 196 -15.45 -16.68 -3.36
N LEU A 197 -14.48 -15.92 -3.89
CA LEU A 197 -13.09 -16.35 -4.00
C LEU A 197 -12.52 -16.85 -2.66
N GLN A 198 -12.65 -16.06 -1.60
CA GLN A 198 -12.18 -16.43 -0.24
C GLN A 198 -12.86 -17.71 0.28
N THR A 199 -14.16 -17.85 0.02
CA THR A 199 -14.95 -19.03 0.39
C THR A 199 -14.46 -20.28 -0.35
N LEU A 200 -14.25 -20.18 -1.68
CA LEU A 200 -13.80 -21.27 -2.53
C LEU A 200 -12.34 -21.68 -2.25
N LEU A 201 -11.48 -20.73 -1.90
CA LEU A 201 -10.12 -21.00 -1.45
C LEU A 201 -10.13 -21.81 -0.15
N SER A 202 -10.91 -21.37 0.84
CA SER A 202 -11.01 -22.05 2.13
C SER A 202 -11.64 -23.44 2.02
N ALA A 203 -12.64 -23.61 1.14
CA ALA A 203 -13.23 -24.91 0.83
C ALA A 203 -12.23 -25.90 0.21
N ARG A 204 -11.18 -25.41 -0.46
CA ARG A 204 -10.04 -26.20 -0.97
C ARG A 204 -8.85 -26.26 -0.01
N GLN A 205 -9.05 -25.93 1.27
CA GLN A 205 -8.01 -25.95 2.31
C GLN A 205 -6.88 -24.93 2.11
N TYR A 206 -7.08 -23.91 1.25
CA TYR A 206 -6.22 -22.72 1.21
C TYR A 206 -6.79 -21.68 2.18
N ASP A 207 -6.18 -21.53 3.36
CA ASP A 207 -6.66 -20.62 4.40
C ASP A 207 -6.59 -19.14 3.97
N ALA A 208 -7.73 -18.61 3.53
CA ALA A 208 -7.89 -17.23 3.11
C ALA A 208 -8.32 -16.30 4.26
N GLY A 209 -8.55 -16.83 5.47
CA GLY A 209 -9.21 -16.14 6.57
C GLY A 209 -10.73 -16.04 6.40
N ALA A 210 -11.34 -15.09 7.11
CA ALA A 210 -12.78 -14.82 7.00
C ALA A 210 -13.15 -14.26 5.62
N PRO A 211 -14.24 -14.73 4.98
CA PRO A 211 -14.73 -14.19 3.70
C PRO A 211 -15.35 -12.78 3.84
N ASP A 212 -14.52 -11.77 4.01
CA ASP A 212 -14.91 -10.36 4.23
C ASP A 212 -14.93 -9.49 2.95
N GLY A 213 -14.42 -10.04 1.84
CA GLY A 213 -14.25 -9.36 0.56
C GLY A 213 -13.03 -8.46 0.48
N ILE A 214 -12.12 -8.53 1.46
CA ILE A 214 -10.85 -7.78 1.51
C ILE A 214 -9.71 -8.73 1.15
N ILE A 215 -9.00 -8.42 0.07
CA ILE A 215 -7.84 -9.23 -0.37
C ILE A 215 -6.62 -8.84 0.45
N GLY A 216 -6.60 -9.28 1.71
CA GLY A 216 -5.52 -9.07 2.67
C GLY A 216 -4.35 -10.04 2.49
N ALA A 217 -3.41 -10.02 3.43
CA ALA A 217 -2.23 -10.89 3.39
C ALA A 217 -2.61 -12.39 3.38
N ASN A 218 -3.56 -12.81 4.21
CA ASN A 218 -4.03 -14.20 4.26
C ASN A 218 -4.66 -14.64 2.93
N THR A 219 -5.55 -13.81 2.37
CA THR A 219 -6.17 -14.11 1.07
C THR A 219 -5.14 -14.18 -0.05
N ARG A 220 -4.17 -13.26 -0.12
CA ARG A 220 -3.08 -13.32 -1.10
C ARG A 220 -2.22 -14.58 -0.95
N LYS A 221 -1.91 -14.99 0.29
CA LYS A 221 -1.20 -16.24 0.56
C LYS A 221 -2.00 -17.46 0.04
N ALA A 222 -3.30 -17.53 0.34
CA ALA A 222 -4.17 -18.59 -0.15
C ALA A 222 -4.25 -18.62 -1.69
N ILE A 223 -4.36 -17.44 -2.32
CA ILE A 223 -4.34 -17.30 -3.79
C ILE A 223 -3.04 -17.89 -4.36
N ARG A 224 -1.87 -17.57 -3.80
CA ARG A 224 -0.60 -18.13 -4.27
C ARG A 224 -0.57 -19.66 -4.17
N SER A 225 -1.04 -20.22 -3.06
CA SER A 225 -1.11 -21.67 -2.88
C SER A 225 -2.04 -22.32 -3.91
N ALA A 226 -3.17 -21.70 -4.23
CA ALA A 226 -4.06 -22.17 -5.28
C ALA A 226 -3.41 -22.06 -6.68
N GLN A 227 -2.79 -20.93 -7.01
CA GLN A 227 -2.07 -20.73 -8.27
C GLN A 227 -0.97 -21.78 -8.46
N GLN A 228 -0.17 -22.06 -7.42
CA GLN A 228 0.85 -23.10 -7.44
C GLN A 228 0.25 -24.49 -7.73
N SER A 229 -0.90 -24.80 -7.14
CA SER A 229 -1.60 -26.07 -7.39
C SER A 229 -2.08 -26.23 -8.84
N PHE A 230 -2.35 -25.11 -9.53
CA PHE A 230 -2.74 -25.08 -10.93
C PHE A 230 -1.54 -24.98 -11.90
N GLY A 231 -0.31 -24.91 -11.38
CA GLY A 231 0.89 -24.69 -12.18
C GLY A 231 0.98 -23.27 -12.77
N TRP A 232 0.28 -22.31 -12.18
CA TRP A 232 0.26 -20.92 -12.61
C TRP A 232 1.32 -20.08 -11.90
N PRO A 233 1.71 -18.90 -12.45
CA PRO A 233 2.51 -17.93 -11.72
C PRO A 233 1.86 -17.56 -10.38
N ALA A 234 2.58 -17.80 -9.28
CA ALA A 234 2.09 -17.63 -7.92
C ALA A 234 2.21 -16.19 -7.42
N ASP A 235 1.61 -15.22 -8.13
CA ASP A 235 1.75 -13.78 -7.84
C ASP A 235 0.81 -13.26 -6.74
N GLY A 236 -0.17 -14.06 -6.29
CA GLY A 236 -1.11 -13.67 -5.26
C GLY A 236 -2.17 -12.68 -5.73
N TYR A 237 -2.25 -12.40 -7.04
CA TYR A 237 -3.18 -11.46 -7.63
C TYR A 237 -4.50 -12.17 -8.01
N PRO A 238 -5.65 -11.71 -7.49
CA PRO A 238 -6.93 -12.32 -7.81
C PRO A 238 -7.40 -11.93 -9.22
N THR A 239 -7.79 -12.92 -10.03
CA THR A 239 -8.36 -12.72 -11.36
C THR A 239 -9.69 -13.46 -11.52
N HIS A 240 -10.49 -13.06 -12.50
CA HIS A 240 -11.67 -13.84 -12.90
C HIS A 240 -11.29 -15.25 -13.36
N GLU A 241 -10.15 -15.41 -14.04
CA GLU A 241 -9.62 -16.72 -14.43
C GLU A 241 -9.41 -17.65 -13.22
N LEU A 242 -8.84 -17.13 -12.13
CA LEU A 242 -8.68 -17.88 -10.89
C LEU A 242 -10.03 -18.24 -10.26
N LEU A 243 -10.96 -17.30 -10.22
CA LEU A 243 -12.29 -17.54 -9.67
C LEU A 243 -13.02 -18.64 -10.45
N GLU A 244 -12.97 -18.61 -11.78
CA GLU A 244 -13.55 -19.65 -12.64
C GLU A 244 -12.88 -21.01 -12.46
N ALA A 245 -11.55 -21.06 -12.35
CA ALA A 245 -10.86 -22.31 -12.04
C ALA A 245 -11.29 -22.88 -10.68
N LEU A 246 -11.50 -22.01 -9.69
CA LEU A 246 -12.02 -22.37 -8.37
C LEU A 246 -13.53 -22.69 -8.36
N ARG A 247 -14.29 -22.45 -9.42
CA ARG A 247 -15.69 -22.94 -9.52
C ARG A 247 -15.77 -24.38 -10.00
N LYS A 248 -14.73 -24.88 -10.69
CA LYS A 248 -14.71 -26.25 -11.21
C LYS A 248 -14.57 -27.29 -10.09
N PRO A 249 -15.21 -28.47 -10.19
CA PRO A 249 -15.06 -29.55 -9.23
C PRO A 249 -13.60 -30.00 -9.10
N VAL A 250 -13.20 -30.44 -7.91
CA VAL A 250 -11.88 -31.07 -7.70
C VAL A 250 -11.87 -32.44 -8.42
N GLY A 251 -11.09 -32.58 -9.49
CA GLY A 251 -10.87 -33.87 -10.17
C GLY A 251 -11.34 -34.00 -11.63
N GLN A 252 -11.45 -32.90 -12.39
CA GLN A 252 -11.51 -32.92 -13.86
C GLN A 252 -10.25 -32.34 -14.47
#